data_AF-A0A7C4BJB1-F1
#
_entry.id   AF-A0A7C4BJB1-F1
#
_cell.length_a   1.000
_cell.length_b   1.000
_cell.length_c   1.000
_cell.angle_alpha   90.00
_cell.angle_beta   90.00
_cell.angle_gamma   90.00
#
_symmetry.space_group_name_H-M   'P 1'
#
loop_
_entity.id
_entity.type
_entity.pdbx_description
1 polymer ?
#
loop_
_entity_poly.entity_id
_entity_poly.type
_entity_poly.pdbx_seq_one_letter_code
_entity_poly.pdbx_strand_id
1 'polypeptide(L)'
;MNQPLRENPYQWQKLWKFLKPDTPLADRKNMVFTSTNVTGGRGLAMVVATGMNTEIGKIAAQVSATKREGTPLQKRMHKLSIFIGVGAIVLSSLVFGLGLLSGYKIVEMLMFSVAVAVSAIPEGLPAVISVTLALGVQRMASRNALIRRLPAVETLGSVTVICSDKTGTITKNQMTVKKIWAGGQIYEVTGDGYVPEGEIRKEGGEKLEKLPEDLKKFLEIGLYCNNAVLRKKEGHWIVEGNPSEGALIVVAMKAGLEEHQEKRRDSQRFRFRARLSTWRPFILVKKKVINPSFISRELRIGS
;
A
#
# COMPACT_ATOMS: atom_id res chain seq x y z
N MET A 1 -0.65 -0.31 10.79
CA MET A 1 -1.18 -0.17 9.43
C MET A 1 -1.25 -1.56 8.80
N ASN A 2 -2.28 -2.35 9.12
CA ASN A 2 -2.48 -3.68 8.52
C ASN A 2 -3.99 -3.89 8.40
N GLN A 3 -4.48 -3.88 7.16
CA GLN A 3 -5.83 -4.30 6.78
C GLN A 3 -5.69 -5.52 5.87
N PRO A 4 -5.57 -6.73 6.44
CA PRO A 4 -5.12 -7.90 5.69
C PRO A 4 -6.16 -8.53 4.76
N LEU A 5 -7.41 -8.05 4.76
CA LEU A 5 -8.49 -8.63 3.98
C LEU A 5 -9.09 -7.68 2.94
N ARG A 6 -8.78 -6.38 3.01
CA ARG A 6 -9.21 -5.38 2.04
C ARG A 6 -8.15 -4.30 1.94
N GLU A 7 -7.72 -3.98 0.72
CA GLU A 7 -6.76 -2.91 0.40
C GLU A 7 -7.35 -1.50 0.54
N ASN A 8 -8.61 -1.38 0.98
CA ASN A 8 -9.30 -0.11 1.10
C ASN A 8 -9.12 0.48 2.51
N PRO A 9 -8.40 1.62 2.67
CA PRO A 9 -8.02 2.21 3.95
C PRO A 9 -9.22 2.77 4.75
N TYR A 10 -10.42 2.83 4.16
CA TYR A 10 -11.59 3.43 4.81
C TYR A 10 -12.18 2.54 5.91
N GLN A 11 -12.77 3.21 6.91
CA GLN A 11 -13.44 2.55 8.03
C GLN A 11 -14.83 2.07 7.59
N TRP A 12 -15.20 0.86 8.00
CA TRP A 12 -16.47 0.25 7.65
C TRP A 12 -17.35 0.07 8.87
N GLN A 13 -18.59 0.52 8.77
CA GLN A 13 -19.57 0.27 9.81
C GLN A 13 -20.06 -1.18 9.74
N LYS A 14 -19.98 -1.88 10.87
CA LYS A 14 -20.55 -3.22 11.02
C LYS A 14 -22.03 -3.12 11.39
N LEU A 15 -22.84 -4.02 10.83
CA LEU A 15 -24.29 -4.04 10.97
C LEU A 15 -24.74 -5.44 11.37
N TRP A 16 -25.74 -5.57 12.24
CA TRP A 16 -26.25 -6.85 12.73
C TRP A 16 -27.32 -7.47 11.80
N LYS A 17 -27.53 -6.91 10.60
CA LYS A 17 -28.55 -7.39 9.66
C LYS A 17 -28.17 -8.75 9.07
N PHE A 18 -29.18 -9.58 8.84
CA PHE A 18 -29.04 -10.79 8.03
C PHE A 18 -28.66 -10.43 6.59
N LEU A 19 -27.77 -11.23 6.01
CA LEU A 19 -27.28 -11.10 4.63
C LEU A 19 -27.61 -12.38 3.88
N LYS A 20 -27.72 -12.29 2.55
CA LYS A 20 -27.94 -13.47 1.71
C LYS A 20 -26.72 -14.41 1.78
N PRO A 21 -26.89 -15.74 1.72
CA PRO A 21 -25.78 -16.70 1.85
C PRO A 21 -24.64 -16.49 0.84
N ASP A 22 -24.97 -16.02 -0.37
CA ASP A 22 -24.07 -15.75 -1.49
C ASP A 22 -23.39 -14.37 -1.42
N THR A 23 -23.62 -13.59 -0.36
CA THR A 23 -23.04 -12.25 -0.22
C THR A 23 -21.51 -12.33 -0.32
N PRO A 24 -20.88 -11.57 -1.24
CA PRO A 24 -19.43 -11.52 -1.37
C PRO A 24 -18.75 -11.16 -0.06
N LEU A 25 -17.54 -11.65 0.18
CA LEU A 25 -16.79 -11.37 1.41
C LEU A 25 -16.61 -9.86 1.65
N ALA A 26 -16.52 -9.08 0.57
CA ALA A 26 -16.48 -7.61 0.58
C ALA A 26 -17.78 -6.94 1.08
N ASP A 27 -18.90 -7.64 1.11
CA ASP A 27 -20.19 -7.05 1.51
C ASP A 27 -20.75 -7.64 2.81
N ARG A 28 -20.03 -8.59 3.43
CA ARG A 28 -20.35 -9.17 4.74
C ARG A 28 -20.14 -8.18 5.89
N LYS A 29 -21.02 -7.17 5.99
CA LYS A 29 -21.00 -6.11 7.01
C LYS A 29 -21.38 -6.61 8.42
N ASN A 30 -21.94 -7.81 8.54
CA ASN A 30 -22.25 -8.46 9.82
C ASN A 30 -21.13 -9.35 10.36
N MET A 31 -20.02 -9.50 9.63
CA MET A 31 -18.87 -10.30 10.02
C MET A 31 -17.72 -9.44 10.53
N VAL A 32 -17.02 -9.92 11.56
CA VAL A 32 -15.72 -9.39 11.98
C VAL A 32 -14.67 -10.43 11.63
N PHE A 33 -13.59 -10.01 10.98
CA PHE A 33 -12.59 -10.94 10.46
C PHE A 33 -11.31 -10.87 11.29
N THR A 34 -10.62 -12.01 11.41
CA THR A 34 -9.31 -12.07 12.08
C THR A 34 -8.30 -11.11 11.43
N SER A 35 -7.36 -10.61 12.24
CA SER A 35 -6.36 -9.59 11.89
C SER A 35 -6.93 -8.24 11.39
N THR A 36 -8.21 -7.95 11.65
CA THR A 36 -8.77 -6.59 11.51
C THR A 36 -8.86 -5.91 12.88
N ASN A 37 -8.80 -4.57 12.90
CA ASN A 37 -8.86 -3.78 14.13
C ASN A 37 -10.21 -3.05 14.24
N VAL A 38 -10.73 -2.96 15.46
CA VAL A 38 -11.88 -2.10 15.77
C VAL A 38 -11.39 -0.68 15.97
N THR A 39 -11.76 0.25 15.09
CA THR A 39 -11.34 1.66 15.16
C THR A 39 -12.27 2.53 16.00
N GLY A 40 -13.46 2.03 16.36
CA GLY A 40 -14.41 2.75 17.19
C GLY A 40 -15.67 1.95 17.49
N GLY A 41 -16.30 2.26 18.63
CA GLY A 41 -17.51 1.58 19.11
C GLY A 41 -17.22 0.33 19.95
N ARG A 42 -18.28 -0.35 20.37
CA ARG A 42 -18.25 -1.63 21.10
C ARG A 42 -19.39 -2.51 20.58
N GLY A 43 -19.22 -3.82 20.63
CA GLY A 43 -20.23 -4.78 20.20
C GLY A 43 -19.87 -6.20 20.64
N LEU A 44 -20.86 -7.07 20.65
CA LEU A 44 -20.70 -8.51 20.90
C LEU A 44 -20.79 -9.25 19.56
N ALA A 45 -19.99 -10.30 19.40
CA ALA A 45 -19.97 -11.12 18.19
C ALA A 45 -19.75 -12.60 18.58
N MET A 46 -20.33 -13.50 17.80
CA MET A 46 -20.11 -14.95 17.93
C MET A 46 -18.90 -15.37 17.09
N VAL A 47 -18.03 -16.19 17.65
CA VAL A 47 -16.91 -16.79 16.91
C VAL A 47 -17.45 -17.89 16.00
N VAL A 48 -17.32 -17.71 14.69
CA VAL A 48 -17.80 -18.66 13.68
C VAL A 48 -16.69 -19.47 12.99
N ALA A 49 -15.42 -19.06 13.15
CA ALA A 49 -14.26 -19.75 12.61
C ALA A 49 -12.99 -19.42 13.41
N THR A 50 -12.07 -20.38 13.51
CA THR A 50 -10.78 -20.25 14.20
C THR A 50 -9.64 -20.85 13.37
N GLY A 51 -8.40 -20.44 13.64
CA GLY A 51 -7.21 -20.98 12.97
C GLY A 51 -7.26 -20.92 11.44
N MET A 52 -6.92 -22.04 10.79
CA MET A 52 -6.88 -22.16 9.33
C MET A 52 -8.26 -22.10 8.65
N ASN A 53 -9.35 -22.24 9.42
CA ASN A 53 -10.71 -22.11 8.90
C ASN A 53 -11.15 -20.65 8.75
N THR A 54 -10.38 -19.69 9.29
CA THR A 54 -10.61 -18.25 9.05
C THR A 54 -10.23 -17.85 7.62
N GLU A 55 -10.75 -16.73 7.13
CA GLU A 55 -10.44 -16.24 5.77
C GLU A 55 -8.94 -15.96 5.58
N ILE A 56 -8.24 -15.43 6.59
CA ILE A 56 -6.77 -15.29 6.54
C ILE A 56 -6.07 -16.63 6.60
N GLY A 57 -6.58 -17.58 7.39
CA GLY A 57 -6.07 -18.94 7.43
C GLY A 57 -6.10 -19.60 6.05
N LYS A 58 -7.22 -19.48 5.34
CA LYS A 58 -7.37 -19.97 3.96
C LYS A 58 -6.39 -19.31 3.00
N ILE A 59 -6.23 -17.98 3.06
CA ILE A 59 -5.24 -17.25 2.25
C ILE A 59 -3.82 -17.75 2.55
N ALA A 60 -3.47 -17.90 3.82
CA ALA A 60 -2.15 -18.40 4.23
C ALA A 60 -1.89 -19.82 3.69
N ALA A 61 -2.88 -20.72 3.73
CA ALA A 61 -2.78 -22.04 3.13
C ALA A 61 -2.53 -21.98 1.62
N GLN A 62 -3.27 -21.14 0.90
CA GLN A 62 -3.13 -20.97 -0.55
C GLN A 62 -1.74 -20.42 -0.93
N VAL A 63 -1.27 -19.41 -0.20
CA VAL A 63 0.06 -18.83 -0.41
C VAL A 63 1.16 -19.86 -0.13
N SER A 64 1.04 -20.66 0.93
CA SER A 64 2.02 -21.71 1.26
C SER A 64 1.99 -22.90 0.29
N ALA A 65 0.83 -23.23 -0.28
CA ALA A 65 0.68 -24.34 -1.23
C ALA A 65 1.30 -24.03 -2.61
N THR A 66 1.56 -22.76 -2.92
CA THR A 66 2.10 -22.34 -4.21
C THR A 66 3.57 -22.74 -4.35
N LYS A 67 3.86 -23.74 -5.19
CA LYS A 67 5.23 -24.14 -5.52
C LYS A 67 5.94 -23.01 -6.27
N ARG A 68 7.17 -22.70 -5.85
CA ARG A 68 8.02 -21.75 -6.57
C ARG A 68 8.70 -22.47 -7.73
N GLU A 69 8.56 -21.93 -8.92
CA GLU A 69 9.36 -22.38 -10.07
C GLU A 69 10.79 -21.85 -9.99
N GLY A 70 11.72 -22.57 -10.63
CA GLY A 70 13.09 -22.09 -10.84
C GLY A 70 13.12 -20.87 -11.76
N THR A 71 14.12 -20.02 -11.59
CA THR A 71 14.26 -18.80 -12.40
C THR A 71 14.64 -19.10 -13.86
N PRO A 72 14.43 -18.16 -14.80
CA PRO A 72 14.81 -18.37 -16.20
C PRO A 72 16.27 -18.79 -16.41
N LEU A 73 17.23 -18.20 -15.69
CA LEU A 73 18.65 -18.54 -15.72
C LEU A 73 18.88 -19.92 -15.13
N GLN A 74 18.25 -20.26 -14.00
CA GLN A 74 18.33 -21.63 -13.46
C GLN A 74 17.84 -22.66 -14.46
N LYS A 75 16.71 -22.40 -15.14
CA LYS A 75 16.18 -23.27 -16.20
C LYS A 75 17.15 -23.38 -17.39
N ARG A 76 17.76 -22.28 -17.82
CA ARG A 76 18.76 -22.26 -18.91
C ARG A 76 20.06 -22.98 -18.52
N MET A 77 20.55 -22.75 -17.32
CA MET A 77 21.75 -23.41 -16.79
C MET A 77 21.52 -24.91 -16.65
N HIS A 78 20.38 -25.34 -16.14
CA HIS A 78 20.05 -26.75 -16.08
C HIS A 78 20.07 -27.42 -17.46
N LYS A 79 19.47 -26.78 -18.48
CA LYS A 79 19.54 -27.28 -19.86
C LYS A 79 20.97 -27.33 -20.40
N LEU A 80 21.77 -26.30 -20.14
CA LEU A 80 23.17 -26.23 -20.56
C LEU A 80 24.01 -27.32 -19.88
N SER A 81 23.83 -27.53 -18.58
CA SER A 81 24.50 -28.59 -17.81
C SER A 81 24.14 -29.98 -18.32
N ILE A 82 22.87 -30.23 -18.68
CA ILE A 82 22.45 -31.50 -19.30
C ILE A 82 23.09 -31.64 -20.67
N PHE A 83 23.07 -30.60 -21.50
CA PHE A 83 23.65 -30.64 -22.84
C PHE A 83 25.15 -30.97 -22.81
N ILE A 84 25.91 -30.25 -21.98
CA ILE A 84 27.35 -30.50 -21.79
C ILE A 84 27.59 -31.88 -21.16
N GLY A 85 26.81 -32.27 -20.15
CA GLY A 85 26.96 -33.56 -19.47
C GLY A 85 26.71 -34.74 -20.40
N VAL A 86 25.66 -34.69 -21.21
CA VAL A 86 25.38 -35.72 -22.23
C VAL A 86 26.48 -35.73 -23.28
N GLY A 87 26.93 -34.56 -23.77
CA GLY A 87 28.05 -34.47 -24.71
C GLY A 87 29.34 -35.08 -24.16
N ALA A 88 29.65 -34.82 -22.89
CA ALA A 88 30.82 -35.38 -22.21
C ALA A 88 30.74 -36.91 -22.10
N ILE A 89 29.58 -37.46 -21.70
CA ILE A 89 29.39 -38.92 -21.61
C ILE A 89 29.52 -39.58 -22.99
N VAL A 90 28.92 -38.99 -24.03
CA VAL A 90 29.02 -39.51 -25.40
C VAL A 90 30.47 -39.50 -25.87
N LEU A 91 31.18 -38.37 -25.70
CA LEU A 91 32.58 -38.25 -26.09
C LEU A 91 33.47 -39.23 -25.33
N SER A 92 33.32 -39.33 -24.01
CA SER A 92 34.07 -40.28 -23.18
C SER A 92 33.79 -41.73 -23.55
N SER A 93 32.54 -42.07 -23.88
CA SER A 93 32.19 -43.42 -24.33
C SER A 93 32.81 -43.75 -25.69
N LEU A 94 32.84 -42.78 -26.62
CA LEU A 94 33.49 -42.92 -27.92
C LEU A 94 35.00 -43.11 -27.77
N VAL A 95 35.66 -42.29 -26.94
CA VAL A 95 37.10 -42.40 -26.66
C VAL A 95 37.42 -43.75 -26.03
N PHE A 96 36.64 -44.19 -25.05
CA PHE A 96 36.78 -45.50 -24.43
C PHE A 96 36.66 -46.62 -25.47
N GLY A 97 35.58 -46.62 -26.26
CA GLY A 97 35.32 -47.64 -27.28
C GLY A 97 36.39 -47.71 -28.36
N LEU A 98 36.81 -46.56 -28.90
CA LEU A 98 37.86 -46.49 -29.91
C LEU A 98 39.23 -46.93 -29.36
N GLY A 99 39.54 -46.59 -28.12
CA GLY A 99 40.78 -47.03 -27.47
C GLY A 99 40.83 -48.53 -27.22
N LEU A 100 39.70 -49.14 -26.85
CA LEU A 100 39.61 -50.60 -26.75
C LEU A 100 39.80 -51.28 -28.12
N LEU A 101 39.19 -50.74 -29.18
CA LEU A 101 39.36 -51.25 -30.54
C LEU A 101 40.80 -51.11 -31.06
N SER A 102 41.53 -50.12 -30.57
CA SER A 102 42.94 -49.87 -30.89
C SER A 102 43.92 -50.74 -30.07
N GLY A 103 43.43 -51.60 -29.17
CA GLY A 103 44.23 -52.56 -28.40
C GLY A 103 44.83 -52.02 -27.10
N TYR A 104 44.40 -50.86 -26.61
CA TYR A 104 44.84 -50.32 -25.32
C TYR A 104 44.23 -51.09 -24.14
N LYS A 105 44.88 -51.04 -22.97
CA LYS A 105 44.39 -51.72 -21.76
C LYS A 105 43.13 -51.04 -21.23
N ILE A 106 42.16 -51.85 -20.77
CA ILE A 106 40.86 -51.40 -20.26
C ILE A 106 41.01 -50.36 -19.14
N VAL A 107 41.91 -50.60 -18.18
CA VAL A 107 42.11 -49.71 -17.02
C VAL A 107 42.66 -48.35 -17.46
N GLU A 108 43.61 -48.33 -18.40
CA GLU A 108 44.20 -47.10 -18.94
C GLU A 108 43.15 -46.27 -19.68
N MET A 109 42.35 -46.92 -20.54
CA MET A 109 41.28 -46.25 -21.28
C MET A 109 40.15 -45.75 -20.37
N LEU A 110 39.82 -46.49 -19.31
CA LEU A 110 38.82 -46.08 -18.34
C LEU A 110 39.27 -44.80 -17.60
N MET A 111 40.52 -44.77 -17.11
CA MET A 111 41.08 -43.59 -16.46
C MET A 111 41.09 -42.39 -17.40
N PHE A 112 41.50 -42.58 -18.66
CA PHE A 112 41.52 -41.52 -19.66
C PHE A 112 40.11 -40.98 -19.96
N SER A 113 39.12 -41.87 -20.11
CA SER A 113 37.74 -41.50 -20.43
C SER A 113 37.05 -40.75 -19.29
N VAL A 114 37.35 -41.13 -18.04
CA VAL A 114 36.90 -40.39 -16.83
C VAL A 114 37.56 -39.01 -16.78
N ALA A 115 38.86 -38.90 -17.09
CA ALA A 115 39.55 -37.62 -17.13
C ALA A 115 38.93 -36.67 -18.17
N VAL A 116 38.59 -37.18 -19.36
CA VAL A 116 37.87 -36.42 -20.40
C VAL A 116 36.49 -35.98 -19.89
N ALA A 117 35.73 -36.87 -19.24
CA ALA A 117 34.39 -36.54 -18.73
C ALA A 117 34.44 -35.43 -17.68
N VAL A 118 35.35 -35.52 -16.71
CA VAL A 118 35.50 -34.54 -15.62
C VAL A 118 35.97 -33.20 -16.17
N SER A 119 36.89 -33.20 -17.15
CA SER A 119 37.40 -31.96 -17.76
C SER A 119 36.34 -31.12 -18.46
N ALA A 120 35.23 -31.75 -18.88
CA ALA A 120 34.12 -31.07 -19.53
C ALA A 120 33.13 -30.41 -18.56
N ILE A 121 33.24 -30.66 -17.24
CA ILE A 121 32.32 -30.10 -16.24
C ILE A 121 32.65 -28.62 -16.00
N PRO A 122 31.67 -27.69 -16.14
CA PRO A 122 31.92 -26.27 -15.97
C PRO A 122 31.88 -25.86 -14.48
N GLU A 123 32.89 -26.27 -13.71
CA GLU A 123 32.97 -26.05 -12.25
C GLU A 123 33.03 -24.56 -11.85
N GLY A 124 33.57 -23.69 -12.71
CA GLY A 124 33.67 -22.26 -12.45
C GLY A 124 32.36 -21.48 -12.64
N LEU A 125 31.39 -22.04 -13.37
CA LEU A 125 30.19 -21.31 -13.78
C LEU A 125 29.26 -20.95 -12.60
N PRO A 126 28.96 -21.85 -11.63
CA PRO A 126 28.16 -21.51 -10.45
C PRO A 126 28.78 -20.39 -9.59
N ALA A 127 30.11 -20.36 -9.49
CA ALA A 127 30.84 -19.35 -8.73
C ALA A 127 30.72 -17.96 -9.38
N VAL A 128 30.97 -17.88 -10.69
CA VAL A 128 30.86 -16.62 -11.45
C VAL A 128 29.44 -16.06 -11.39
N ILE A 129 28.41 -16.91 -11.53
CA ILE A 129 27.01 -16.50 -11.42
C ILE A 129 26.72 -15.93 -10.03
N SER A 130 27.15 -16.62 -8.97
CA SER A 130 26.91 -16.18 -7.59
C SER A 130 27.55 -14.82 -7.30
N VAL A 131 28.80 -14.61 -7.72
CA VAL A 131 29.50 -13.32 -7.58
C VAL A 131 28.78 -12.22 -8.36
N THR A 132 28.38 -12.50 -9.60
CA THR A 132 27.68 -11.53 -10.45
C THR A 132 26.33 -11.13 -9.85
N LEU A 133 25.55 -12.09 -9.35
CA LEU A 133 24.28 -11.83 -8.68
C LEU A 133 24.48 -11.04 -7.38
N ALA A 134 25.52 -11.35 -6.60
CA ALA A 134 25.83 -10.62 -5.37
C ALA A 134 26.15 -9.15 -5.62
N LEU A 135 26.98 -8.86 -6.64
CA LEU A 135 27.25 -7.48 -7.08
C LEU A 135 25.97 -6.77 -7.55
N GLY A 136 25.07 -7.49 -8.23
CA GLY A 136 23.76 -6.98 -8.62
C GLY A 136 22.89 -6.61 -7.41
N VAL A 137 22.82 -7.48 -6.39
CA VAL A 137 22.12 -7.20 -5.13
C VAL A 137 22.69 -5.98 -4.43
N GLN A 138 24.01 -5.86 -4.34
CA GLN A 138 24.66 -4.72 -3.70
C GLN A 138 24.30 -3.40 -4.41
N ARG A 139 24.30 -3.38 -5.75
CA ARG A 139 23.88 -2.22 -6.56
C ARG A 139 22.39 -1.88 -6.41
N MET A 140 21.53 -2.87 -6.19
CA MET A 140 20.11 -2.63 -5.94
C MET A 140 19.88 -2.10 -4.53
N ALA A 141 20.59 -2.63 -3.53
CA ALA A 141 20.49 -2.19 -2.15
C ALA A 141 20.90 -0.71 -1.99
N SER A 142 21.94 -0.25 -2.70
CA SER A 142 22.32 1.17 -2.70
C SER A 142 21.27 2.11 -3.32
N ARG A 143 20.26 1.56 -4.00
CA ARG A 143 19.11 2.27 -4.56
C ARG A 143 17.82 2.00 -3.79
N ASN A 144 17.93 1.64 -2.51
CA ASN A 144 16.80 1.33 -1.61
C ASN A 144 15.95 0.10 -2.03
N ALA A 145 16.49 -0.80 -2.87
CA ALA A 145 15.84 -2.04 -3.24
C ALA A 145 16.48 -3.24 -2.52
N LEU A 146 15.87 -3.66 -1.41
CA LEU A 146 16.37 -4.78 -0.61
C LEU A 146 15.96 -6.13 -1.21
N ILE A 147 16.93 -6.84 -1.79
CA ILE A 147 16.71 -8.17 -2.35
C ILE A 147 16.93 -9.24 -1.28
N ARG A 148 15.87 -9.97 -0.93
CA ARG A 148 15.92 -11.05 0.08
C ARG A 148 16.46 -12.37 -0.47
N ARG A 149 16.54 -12.54 -1.79
CA ARG A 149 16.96 -13.78 -2.47
C ARG A 149 17.73 -13.45 -3.74
N LEU A 150 18.96 -13.93 -3.86
CA LEU A 150 19.83 -13.64 -5.01
C LEU A 150 19.16 -13.91 -6.38
N PRO A 151 18.42 -15.03 -6.60
CA PRO A 151 17.79 -15.30 -7.89
C PRO A 151 16.70 -14.28 -8.30
N ALA A 152 16.19 -13.48 -7.35
CA ALA A 152 15.21 -12.45 -7.66
C ALA A 152 15.78 -11.31 -8.52
N VAL A 153 17.09 -11.05 -8.45
CA VAL A 153 17.77 -10.04 -9.30
C VAL A 153 17.58 -10.36 -10.77
N GLU A 154 17.73 -11.64 -11.13
CA GLU A 154 17.62 -12.11 -12.49
C GLU A 154 16.16 -12.19 -12.96
N THR A 155 15.25 -12.58 -12.05
CA THR A 155 13.81 -12.51 -12.33
C THR A 155 13.39 -11.07 -12.64
N LEU A 156 13.88 -10.09 -11.87
CA LEU A 156 13.58 -8.67 -12.09
C LEU A 156 14.05 -8.17 -13.47
N GLY A 157 15.22 -8.62 -13.93
CA GLY A 157 15.75 -8.28 -15.25
C GLY A 157 15.00 -8.92 -16.42
N SER A 158 14.17 -9.93 -16.16
CA SER A 158 13.38 -10.65 -17.17
C SER A 158 11.88 -10.42 -17.04
N VAL A 159 11.46 -9.45 -16.22
CA VAL A 159 10.04 -9.10 -16.05
C VAL A 159 9.49 -8.53 -17.34
N THR A 160 8.39 -9.13 -17.82
CA THR A 160 7.60 -8.64 -18.96
C THR A 160 6.28 -7.99 -18.53
N VAL A 161 5.79 -8.31 -17.32
CA VAL A 161 4.53 -7.80 -16.77
C VAL A 161 4.74 -7.40 -15.31
N ILE A 162 4.38 -6.17 -14.97
CA ILE A 162 4.39 -5.67 -13.59
C ILE A 162 2.94 -5.59 -13.10
N CYS A 163 2.59 -6.48 -12.18
CA CYS A 163 1.34 -6.39 -11.43
C CYS A 163 1.61 -5.58 -10.15
N SER A 164 1.13 -4.33 -10.10
CA SER A 164 1.27 -3.47 -8.94
C SER A 164 -0.08 -3.28 -8.26
N ASP A 165 -0.09 -3.30 -6.92
CA ASP A 165 -1.19 -2.75 -6.14
C ASP A 165 -1.24 -1.21 -6.34
N LYS A 166 -2.41 -0.61 -6.20
CA LYS A 166 -2.63 0.83 -6.25
C LYS A 166 -2.36 1.47 -4.88
N THR A 167 -2.97 0.95 -3.83
CA THR A 167 -3.01 1.65 -2.54
C THR A 167 -1.71 1.40 -1.77
N GLY A 168 -0.95 2.45 -1.47
CA GLY A 168 0.32 2.31 -0.75
C GLY A 168 1.51 1.84 -1.60
N THR A 169 1.30 1.51 -2.88
CA THR A 169 2.37 1.26 -3.85
C THR A 169 2.43 2.36 -4.92
N ILE A 170 1.40 2.51 -5.76
CA ILE A 170 1.32 3.61 -6.73
C ILE A 170 0.94 4.93 -6.04
N THR A 171 0.06 4.85 -5.03
CA THR A 171 -0.42 6.01 -4.28
C THR A 171 0.22 6.09 -2.91
N LYS A 172 0.37 7.30 -2.36
CA LYS A 172 0.92 7.54 -1.01
C LYS A 172 0.02 7.02 0.13
N ASN A 173 -1.14 6.45 -0.17
CA ASN A 173 -2.18 6.07 0.82
C ASN A 173 -2.52 7.22 1.79
N GLN A 174 -2.50 8.45 1.29
CA GLN A 174 -2.83 9.66 2.02
C GLN A 174 -3.95 10.36 1.26
N MET A 175 -5.06 10.63 1.94
CA MET A 175 -6.20 11.27 1.29
C MET A 175 -5.86 12.74 1.03
N THR A 176 -6.06 13.21 -0.20
CA THR A 176 -5.70 14.58 -0.58
C THR A 176 -6.85 15.20 -1.36
N VAL A 177 -7.25 16.42 -0.98
CA VAL A 177 -8.21 17.22 -1.74
C VAL A 177 -7.52 17.68 -3.02
N LYS A 178 -8.14 17.40 -4.17
CA LYS A 178 -7.61 17.78 -5.50
C LYS A 178 -8.38 18.91 -6.17
N LYS A 179 -9.70 18.95 -5.97
CA LYS A 179 -10.56 20.02 -6.47
C LYS A 179 -11.53 20.46 -5.38
N ILE A 180 -11.87 21.74 -5.37
CA ILE A 180 -12.87 22.35 -4.49
C ILE A 180 -13.88 23.07 -5.38
N TRP A 181 -15.17 22.89 -5.10
CA TRP A 181 -16.21 23.69 -5.73
C TRP A 181 -16.81 24.64 -4.69
N ALA A 182 -16.67 25.94 -4.90
CA ALA A 182 -17.15 26.98 -3.99
C ALA A 182 -17.50 28.25 -4.77
N GLY A 183 -18.57 28.94 -4.39
CA GLY A 183 -18.99 30.19 -5.05
C GLY A 183 -19.26 30.03 -6.55
N GLY A 184 -19.70 28.85 -7.00
CA GLY A 184 -19.93 28.54 -8.42
C GLY A 184 -18.67 28.28 -9.25
N GLN A 185 -17.48 28.27 -8.65
CA GLN A 185 -16.20 28.06 -9.33
C GLN A 185 -15.53 26.77 -8.86
N ILE A 186 -14.75 26.16 -9.75
CA ILE A 186 -13.85 25.05 -9.43
C ILE A 186 -12.45 25.60 -9.18
N TYR A 187 -11.84 25.14 -8.09
CA TYR A 187 -10.46 25.41 -7.72
C TYR A 187 -9.67 24.10 -7.71
N GLU A 188 -8.44 24.14 -8.21
CA GLU A 188 -7.50 23.02 -8.19
C GLU A 188 -6.49 23.19 -7.07
N VAL A 189 -6.14 22.08 -6.41
CA VAL A 189 -5.25 22.06 -5.25
C VAL A 189 -3.98 21.32 -5.60
N THR A 190 -2.84 21.99 -5.51
CA THR A 190 -1.53 21.38 -5.74
C THR A 190 -0.95 20.75 -4.47
N GLY A 191 0.10 19.95 -4.65
CA GLY A 191 0.72 19.16 -3.59
C GLY A 191 -0.03 17.85 -3.29
N ASP A 192 0.69 16.93 -2.64
CA ASP A 192 0.23 15.58 -2.36
C ASP A 192 0.42 15.21 -0.90
N GLY A 193 -0.47 14.36 -0.40
CA GLY A 193 -0.37 13.82 0.93
C GLY A 193 -0.77 14.81 2.02
N TYR A 194 -0.19 14.63 3.20
CA TYR A 194 -0.51 15.41 4.40
C TYR A 194 0.43 16.59 4.67
N VAL A 195 1.37 16.85 3.76
CA VAL A 195 2.22 18.04 3.86
C VAL A 195 1.36 19.26 3.52
N PRO A 196 1.25 20.27 4.41
CA PRO A 196 0.47 21.49 4.18
C PRO A 196 1.20 22.49 3.26
N GLU A 197 1.86 21.98 2.22
CA GLU A 197 2.56 22.74 1.20
C GLU A 197 1.83 22.54 -0.13
N GLY A 198 1.53 23.64 -0.81
CA GLY A 198 0.77 23.66 -2.06
C GLY A 198 0.02 24.96 -2.24
N GLU A 199 -0.65 25.08 -3.37
CA GLU A 199 -1.37 26.26 -3.79
C GLU A 199 -2.79 25.87 -4.20
N ILE A 200 -3.72 26.81 -4.02
CA ILE A 200 -5.05 26.72 -4.60
C ILE A 200 -5.09 27.65 -5.82
N ARG A 201 -5.48 27.08 -6.96
CA ARG A 201 -5.55 27.75 -8.26
C ARG A 201 -6.97 27.72 -8.78
N LYS A 202 -7.37 28.69 -9.60
CA LYS A 202 -8.61 28.58 -10.38
C LYS A 202 -8.47 27.48 -11.43
N GLU A 203 -9.59 26.92 -11.86
CA GLU A 203 -9.62 26.07 -13.06
C GLU A 203 -9.01 26.84 -14.25
N GLY A 204 -7.93 26.32 -14.83
CA GLY A 204 -7.10 27.04 -15.82
C GLY A 204 -5.71 27.46 -15.33
N GLY A 205 -5.40 27.30 -14.03
CA GLY A 205 -4.04 27.37 -13.49
C GLY A 205 -3.62 28.73 -12.91
N GLU A 206 -4.48 29.74 -12.93
CA GLU A 206 -4.22 31.03 -12.31
C GLU A 206 -4.11 30.90 -10.78
N LYS A 207 -2.99 31.38 -10.22
CA LYS A 207 -2.79 31.43 -8.78
C LYS A 207 -3.71 32.49 -8.16
N LEU A 208 -4.32 32.15 -7.03
CA LEU A 208 -5.12 33.11 -6.27
C LEU A 208 -4.20 34.07 -5.51
N GLU A 209 -4.27 35.36 -5.81
CA GLU A 209 -3.62 36.41 -5.00
C GLU A 209 -4.32 36.57 -3.64
N LYS A 210 -5.65 36.41 -3.62
CA LYS A 210 -6.49 36.47 -2.42
C LYS A 210 -7.55 35.39 -2.48
N LEU A 211 -7.82 34.77 -1.33
CA LEU A 211 -8.90 33.79 -1.18
C LEU A 211 -10.27 34.47 -1.34
N PRO A 212 -11.09 34.05 -2.32
CA PRO A 212 -12.50 34.46 -2.39
C PRO A 212 -13.23 34.08 -1.11
N GLU A 213 -14.20 34.91 -0.71
CA GLU A 213 -14.91 34.77 0.57
C GLU A 213 -15.63 33.42 0.71
N ASP A 214 -16.23 32.92 -0.38
CA ASP A 214 -16.92 31.63 -0.39
C ASP A 214 -15.96 30.45 -0.22
N LEU A 215 -14.80 30.50 -0.88
CA LEU A 215 -13.75 29.50 -0.73
C LEU A 215 -13.18 29.54 0.70
N LYS A 216 -12.95 30.73 1.25
CA LYS A 216 -12.48 30.90 2.63
C LYS A 216 -13.48 30.29 3.62
N LYS A 217 -14.77 30.60 3.50
CA LYS A 217 -15.83 30.00 4.35
C LYS A 217 -15.88 28.48 4.22
N PHE A 218 -15.76 27.94 3.00
CA PHE A 218 -15.70 26.49 2.79
C PHE A 218 -14.54 25.84 3.55
N LEU A 219 -13.35 26.43 3.46
CA LEU A 219 -12.16 25.93 4.15
C LEU A 219 -12.27 26.07 5.67
N GLU A 220 -12.82 27.18 6.18
CA GLU A 220 -13.11 27.37 7.61
C GLU A 220 -14.10 26.32 8.13
N ILE A 221 -15.17 26.02 7.38
CA ILE A 221 -16.11 24.94 7.71
C ILE A 221 -15.37 23.61 7.78
N GLY A 222 -14.53 23.29 6.79
CA GLY A 222 -13.74 22.06 6.76
C GLY A 222 -12.73 21.95 7.92
N LEU A 223 -12.21 23.07 8.41
CA LEU A 223 -11.27 23.14 9.53
C LEU A 223 -11.98 22.99 10.89
N TYR A 224 -13.12 23.66 11.06
CA TYR A 224 -13.88 23.68 12.31
C TYR A 224 -14.81 22.49 12.48
N CYS A 225 -15.51 22.07 11.42
CA CYS A 225 -16.43 20.94 11.40
C CYS A 225 -15.68 19.60 11.26
N ASN A 226 -14.66 19.39 12.10
CA ASN A 226 -13.67 18.34 11.91
C ASN A 226 -13.20 17.73 13.24
N ASN A 227 -13.05 16.41 13.27
CA ASN A 227 -12.58 15.65 14.43
C ASN A 227 -11.16 15.09 14.25
N ALA A 228 -10.59 15.22 13.05
CA ALA A 228 -9.20 14.88 12.83
C ALA A 228 -8.27 15.96 13.39
N VAL A 229 -7.04 15.54 13.67
CA VAL A 229 -5.93 16.38 14.09
C VAL A 229 -4.76 16.10 13.17
N LEU A 230 -4.15 17.16 12.65
CA LEU A 230 -2.92 17.06 11.88
C LEU A 230 -1.73 17.32 12.84
N ARG A 231 -0.79 16.39 12.94
CA ARG A 231 0.41 16.53 13.78
C ARG A 231 1.67 16.32 12.97
N LYS A 232 2.73 17.06 13.31
CA LYS A 232 4.08 16.80 12.82
C LYS A 232 4.83 15.96 13.87
N LYS A 233 5.19 14.72 13.54
CA LYS A 233 6.03 13.83 14.37
C LYS A 233 7.27 13.44 13.58
N GLU A 234 8.45 13.60 14.17
CA GLU A 234 9.74 13.20 13.55
C GLU A 234 9.92 13.72 12.11
N GLY A 235 9.49 14.95 11.85
CA GLY A 235 9.55 15.55 10.50
C GLY A 235 8.43 15.15 9.54
N HIS A 236 7.58 14.19 9.88
CA HIS A 236 6.47 13.72 9.06
C HIS A 236 5.12 14.23 9.53
N TRP A 237 4.26 14.60 8.58
CA TRP A 237 2.88 15.00 8.84
C TRP A 237 1.96 13.78 8.90
N ILE A 238 1.23 13.65 10.01
CA ILE A 238 0.36 12.51 10.31
C ILE A 238 -1.03 13.03 10.66
N VAL A 239 -2.05 12.42 10.05
CA VAL A 239 -3.46 12.64 10.40
C VAL A 239 -3.87 11.63 11.46
N GLU A 240 -4.28 12.13 12.63
CA GLU A 240 -4.96 11.36 13.68
C GLU A 240 -6.47 11.54 13.51
N GLY A 241 -7.19 10.50 13.10
CA GLY A 241 -8.63 10.56 12.86
C GLY A 241 -9.03 10.01 11.49
N ASN A 242 -10.16 10.48 10.94
CA ASN A 242 -10.61 10.08 9.62
C ASN A 242 -9.71 10.73 8.53
N PRO A 243 -9.12 9.97 7.59
CA PRO A 243 -8.29 10.52 6.50
C PRO A 243 -8.98 11.61 5.67
N SER A 244 -10.27 11.48 5.38
CA SER A 244 -11.04 12.48 4.63
C SER A 244 -11.18 13.78 5.41
N GLU A 245 -11.38 13.69 6.73
CA GLU A 245 -11.40 14.86 7.61
C GLU A 245 -10.01 15.50 7.68
N GLY A 246 -8.94 14.72 7.82
CA GLY A 246 -7.57 15.24 7.81
C GLY A 246 -7.22 15.96 6.51
N ALA A 247 -7.67 15.45 5.36
CA ALA A 247 -7.45 16.10 4.07
C ALA A 247 -8.06 17.51 4.00
N LEU A 248 -9.20 17.74 4.68
CA LEU A 248 -9.82 19.07 4.78
C LEU A 248 -8.99 20.05 5.62
N ILE A 249 -8.35 19.57 6.70
CA ILE A 249 -7.44 20.39 7.51
C ILE A 249 -6.22 20.77 6.68
N VAL A 250 -5.61 19.79 5.98
CA VAL A 250 -4.42 20.02 5.16
C VAL A 250 -4.67 21.06 4.07
N VAL A 251 -5.81 20.99 3.36
CA VAL A 251 -6.12 21.97 2.31
C VAL A 251 -6.41 23.37 2.86
N ALA A 252 -7.02 23.47 4.05
CA ALA A 252 -7.18 24.75 4.74
C ALA A 252 -5.83 25.36 5.11
N MET A 253 -4.88 24.56 5.58
CA MET A 253 -3.53 25.02 5.91
C MET A 253 -2.72 25.43 4.67
N LYS A 254 -2.89 24.74 3.52
CA LYS A 254 -2.31 25.18 2.23
C LYS A 254 -2.81 26.57 1.80
N ALA A 255 -4.01 26.94 2.20
CA ALA A 255 -4.57 28.28 1.98
C ALA A 255 -4.10 29.32 3.00
N GLY A 256 -3.16 28.98 3.89
CA GLY A 256 -2.69 29.88 4.94
C GLY A 256 -3.66 30.02 6.12
N LEU A 257 -4.67 29.17 6.24
CA LEU A 257 -5.50 29.13 7.45
C LEU A 257 -4.80 28.30 8.52
N GLU A 258 -4.44 28.95 9.63
CA GLU A 258 -3.80 28.27 10.74
C GLU A 258 -4.81 27.47 11.58
N GLU A 259 -4.42 26.27 12.00
CA GLU A 259 -5.15 25.49 12.99
C GLU A 259 -5.03 26.15 14.37
N HIS A 260 -5.93 27.08 14.69
CA HIS A 260 -6.03 27.64 16.04
C HIS A 260 -6.67 26.60 16.99
N GLN A 261 -5.84 25.77 17.62
CA GLN A 261 -6.22 24.80 18.66
C GLN A 261 -7.04 25.46 19.79
N GLU A 262 -6.73 26.72 20.13
CA GLU A 262 -7.44 27.49 21.16
C GLU A 262 -8.89 27.82 20.79
N LYS A 263 -9.19 28.15 19.52
CA LYS A 263 -10.56 28.39 19.04
C LYS A 263 -11.40 27.10 19.03
N ARG A 264 -10.78 25.92 18.91
CA ARG A 264 -11.47 24.62 19.01
C ARG A 264 -11.96 24.35 20.44
N ARG A 265 -11.19 24.75 21.46
CA ARG A 265 -11.49 24.49 22.88
C ARG A 265 -12.69 25.30 23.40
N ASP A 266 -12.89 26.50 22.85
CA ASP A 266 -13.96 27.44 23.23
C ASP A 266 -15.29 27.23 22.48
N SER A 267 -15.34 26.27 21.55
CA SER A 267 -16.55 25.92 20.79
C SER A 267 -17.33 24.80 21.47
N GLN A 268 -18.60 25.05 21.83
CA GLN A 268 -19.51 23.99 22.28
C GLN A 268 -19.86 23.09 21.08
N ARG A 269 -19.30 21.88 21.07
CA ARG A 269 -19.58 20.88 20.04
C ARG A 269 -20.86 20.12 20.37
N PHE A 270 -21.93 20.38 19.62
CA PHE A 270 -23.14 19.57 19.66
C PHE A 270 -23.09 18.50 18.57
N ARG A 271 -23.12 17.22 18.93
CA ARG A 271 -23.31 16.13 17.98
C ARG A 271 -24.80 15.82 17.87
N PHE A 272 -25.50 16.53 16.99
CA PHE A 272 -26.92 16.25 16.73
C PHE A 272 -27.08 15.03 15.82
N ARG A 273 -27.79 14.01 16.31
CA ARG A 273 -28.34 12.95 15.47
C ARG A 273 -29.75 13.38 15.10
N ALA A 274 -29.89 14.12 13.98
CA ALA A 274 -31.22 14.38 13.44
C ALA A 274 -31.91 13.03 13.17
N ARG A 275 -33.20 12.91 13.50
CA ARG A 275 -34.05 11.72 13.26
C ARG A 275 -34.30 11.43 11.77
N LEU A 276 -33.46 11.99 10.90
CA LEU A 276 -33.43 11.74 9.46
C LEU A 276 -32.28 10.76 9.20
N SER A 277 -32.49 9.83 8.30
CA SER A 277 -31.56 8.77 7.88
C SER A 277 -30.21 9.26 7.31
N THR A 278 -29.90 10.55 7.37
CA THR A 278 -28.71 11.19 6.81
C THR A 278 -27.79 11.72 7.92
N TRP A 279 -26.55 11.21 7.94
CA TRP A 279 -25.47 11.74 8.77
C TRP A 279 -25.04 13.11 8.24
N ARG A 280 -25.32 14.18 8.99
CA ARG A 280 -24.79 15.53 8.71
C ARG A 280 -24.08 16.07 9.97
N PRO A 281 -22.74 16.11 10.01
CA PRO A 281 -22.04 16.77 11.10
C PRO A 281 -22.23 18.30 10.99
N PHE A 282 -22.50 18.95 12.12
CA PHE A 282 -22.53 20.40 12.26
C PHE A 282 -21.80 20.80 13.54
N ILE A 283 -21.10 21.93 13.51
CA ILE A 283 -20.43 22.51 14.70
C ILE A 283 -20.82 23.98 14.78
N LEU A 284 -21.30 24.40 15.96
CA LEU A 284 -21.52 25.81 16.28
C LEU A 284 -20.22 26.39 16.85
N VAL A 285 -19.61 27.29 16.09
CA VAL A 285 -18.44 28.06 16.56
C VAL A 285 -18.93 29.43 17.00
N LYS A 286 -18.63 29.83 18.24
CA LYS A 286 -18.97 31.17 18.73
C LYS A 286 -18.16 32.20 17.95
N LYS A 287 -18.80 32.89 17.00
CA LYS A 287 -18.17 34.01 16.28
C LYS A 287 -17.95 35.13 17.31
N LYS A 288 -16.70 35.53 17.56
CA LYS A 288 -16.39 36.68 18.42
C LYS A 288 -16.85 37.94 17.67
N VAL A 289 -18.15 38.22 17.72
CA VAL A 289 -18.75 39.46 17.20
C VAL A 289 -18.86 40.44 18.35
N ILE A 290 -18.31 41.62 18.07
CA ILE A 290 -18.26 42.83 18.86
C ILE A 290 -19.69 43.26 19.28
N ASN A 291 -19.79 43.78 20.51
CA ASN A 291 -20.90 44.48 21.16
C ASN A 291 -22.07 43.63 21.76
N PRO A 292 -22.18 43.52 23.11
CA PRO A 292 -23.19 42.71 23.81
C PRO A 292 -24.64 43.21 23.77
N SER A 293 -24.95 44.34 23.14
CA SER A 293 -26.25 45.02 23.32
C SER A 293 -27.39 44.53 22.44
N PHE A 294 -27.18 43.54 21.56
CA PHE A 294 -28.20 43.11 20.56
C PHE A 294 -28.93 41.79 20.87
N ILE A 295 -28.54 41.03 21.90
CA ILE A 295 -29.05 39.66 22.14
C ILE A 295 -30.22 39.61 23.15
N SER A 296 -30.73 40.73 23.66
CA SER A 296 -31.76 40.72 24.71
C SER A 296 -33.23 40.82 24.22
N ARG A 297 -33.54 40.74 22.93
CA ARG A 297 -34.93 40.97 22.44
C ARG A 297 -35.68 39.87 21.69
N GLU A 298 -35.10 38.75 21.28
CA GLU A 298 -35.83 37.78 20.42
C GLU A 298 -35.93 36.33 20.93
N LEU A 299 -35.61 36.04 22.19
CA LEU A 299 -35.87 34.72 22.79
C LEU A 299 -36.88 34.83 23.93
N ARG A 300 -38.12 35.18 23.58
CA ARG A 300 -39.32 34.72 24.30
C ARG A 300 -40.20 33.97 23.29
N ILE A 301 -40.05 32.65 23.25
CA ILE A 301 -41.09 31.76 22.72
C ILE A 301 -41.70 31.07 23.94
N GLY A 302 -43.03 31.14 24.00
CA GLY A 302 -43.84 30.94 25.19
C GLY A 302 -43.99 29.50 25.68
N SER A 303 -44.66 29.47 26.83
CA SER A 303 -45.23 28.35 27.61
C SER A 303 -45.64 27.10 26.85
#